data_AF-A0A2V2EHW8-F1
#
_entry.id   AF-A0A2V2EHW8-F1
#
_cell.length_a   1.000
_cell.length_b   1.000
_cell.length_c   1.000
_cell.angle_alpha   90.00
_cell.angle_beta   90.00
_cell.angle_gamma   90.00
#
_symmetry.space_group_name_H-M   'P 1'
#
loop_
_entity.id
_entity.type
_entity.pdbx_description
1 polymer ?
#
loop_
_entity_poly.entity_id
_entity_poly.type
_entity_poly.pdbx_seq_one_letter_code
_entity_poly.pdbx_strand_id
1 'polypeptide(L)' 'MNDIQSIIEKFAESGWDLIAAPAQEWLDGKKNKEELISAVKKADEECGSCGCEFDELYKFVLANSDLI' A
#
# COMPACT_ATOMS: atom_id res chain seq x y z
N MET A 1 3.85 16.90 0.50
CA MET A 1 3.14 16.35 -0.67
C MET A 1 3.25 14.85 -0.50
N ASN A 2 2.14 14.18 -0.16
CA ASN A 2 2.15 12.73 -0.05
C ASN A 2 1.64 12.20 -1.38
N ASP A 3 2.55 11.99 -2.31
CA ASP A 3 2.26 11.32 -3.56
C ASP A 3 2.13 9.81 -3.30
N ILE A 4 1.33 9.11 -4.11
CA ILE A 4 1.09 7.66 -3.97
C ILE A 4 2.40 6.88 -3.86
N GLN A 5 3.40 7.28 -4.65
CA GLN A 5 4.70 6.64 -4.66
C GLN A 5 5.34 6.66 -3.26
N SER A 6 5.34 7.78 -2.56
CA SER A 6 5.91 7.88 -1.20
C SER A 6 5.14 7.07 -0.17
N ILE A 7 3.85 6.82 -0.39
CA ILE A 7 3.06 5.93 0.47
C ILE A 7 3.43 4.47 0.20
N ILE A 8 3.61 4.10 -1.07
CA ILE A 8 4.04 2.76 -1.47
C ILE A 8 5.47 2.48 -0.96
N GLU A 9 6.37 3.47 -1.01
CA GLU A 9 7.71 3.38 -0.39
C GLU A 9 7.59 3.04 1.12
N LYS A 10 6.72 3.72 1.86
CA LYS A 10 6.46 3.38 3.27
C LYS A 10 5.93 1.96 3.46
N PHE A 11 5.10 1.45 2.53
CA PHE A 11 4.62 0.07 2.59
C PHE A 11 5.76 -0.93 2.35
N ALA A 12 6.64 -0.67 1.38
CA ALA A 12 7.84 -1.48 1.14
C ALA A 12 8.77 -1.50 2.37
N GLU A 13 8.91 -0.36 3.06
CA GLU A 13 9.73 -0.23 4.27
C GLU A 13 9.04 -0.69 5.56
N SER A 14 7.75 -1.04 5.52
CA SER A 14 6.98 -1.45 6.71
C SER A 14 7.47 -2.75 7.35
N GLY A 15 8.24 -3.57 6.59
CA GLY A 15 8.69 -4.89 7.01
C GLY A 15 7.58 -5.94 7.09
N TRP A 16 6.35 -5.60 6.69
CA TRP A 16 5.23 -6.53 6.66
C TRP A 16 5.10 -7.15 5.28
N ASP A 17 5.54 -8.40 5.11
CA ASP A 17 5.58 -9.10 3.82
C ASP A 17 4.27 -9.00 3.01
N LEU A 18 3.13 -8.93 3.71
CA LEU A 18 1.80 -8.81 3.11
C LEU A 18 1.67 -7.59 2.18
N ILE A 19 2.24 -6.44 2.56
CA ILE A 19 2.23 -5.21 1.73
C ILE A 19 3.61 -4.86 1.17
N ALA A 20 4.68 -5.26 1.85
CA ALA A 20 6.02 -4.84 1.51
C ALA A 20 6.51 -5.41 0.17
N ALA A 21 6.27 -6.72 -0.05
CA ALA A 21 6.62 -7.36 -1.31
C ALA A 21 5.88 -6.75 -2.52
N PRO A 22 4.54 -6.65 -2.53
CA PRO A 22 3.83 -6.07 -3.68
C PRO A 22 4.08 -4.56 -3.86
N ALA A 23 4.35 -3.82 -2.78
CA ALA A 23 4.78 -2.43 -2.86
C ALA A 23 6.13 -2.29 -3.56
N GLN A 24 7.11 -3.11 -3.17
CA GLN A 24 8.42 -3.14 -3.81
C GLN A 24 8.31 -3.50 -5.29
N GLU A 25 7.49 -4.50 -5.63
CA GLU A 25 7.27 -4.88 -7.03
C GLU A 25 6.65 -3.76 -7.88
N TRP A 26 5.72 -2.99 -7.31
CA TRP A 26 5.19 -1.82 -8.00
C TRP A 26 6.25 -0.73 -8.21
N LEU A 27 7.10 -0.47 -7.20
CA LEU A 27 8.23 0.47 -7.30
C LEU A 27 9.27 0.03 -8.33
N ASP A 28 9.48 -1.28 -8.46
CA ASP A 28 10.33 -1.89 -9.52
C ASP A 28 9.68 -1.84 -10.92
N GLY A 29 8.45 -1.33 -11.03
CA GLY A 29 7.74 -1.16 -12.30
C GLY A 29 7.15 -2.44 -12.87
N LYS A 30 6.93 -3.48 -12.05
CA LYS A 30 6.46 -4.81 -12.51
C LYS A 30 5.00 -4.87 -12.99
N LYS A 31 4.27 -3.75 -13.09
CA LYS A 31 2.84 -3.69 -13.45
C LYS A 31 1.92 -4.57 -12.56
N ASN A 32 2.36 -4.95 -11.36
CA ASN A 32 1.59 -5.75 -10.41
C ASN A 32 0.63 -4.91 -9.55
N LYS A 33 -0.07 -3.96 -10.19
CA LYS A 33 -0.99 -3.05 -9.48
C LYS A 33 -2.15 -3.77 -8.80
N GLU A 34 -2.66 -4.84 -9.41
CA GLU A 34 -3.78 -5.61 -8.87
C GLU A 34 -3.36 -6.34 -7.58
N GLU A 35 -2.14 -6.88 -7.54
CA GLU A 35 -1.57 -7.50 -6.34
C GLU A 35 -1.35 -6.46 -5.25
N LEU A 36 -0.83 -5.28 -5.58
CA LEU A 36 -0.68 -4.17 -4.63
C LEU A 36 -2.02 -3.74 -4.03
N ILE A 37 -3.04 -3.52 -4.86
CA ILE A 37 -4.39 -3.13 -4.38
C ILE A 37 -4.97 -4.23 -3.48
N SER A 38 -4.82 -5.51 -3.88
CA SER A 38 -5.30 -6.64 -3.09
C SER A 38 -4.60 -6.73 -1.72
N ALA A 39 -3.28 -6.54 -1.69
CA ALA A 39 -2.48 -6.51 -0.47
C ALA A 39 -2.87 -5.35 0.45
N VAL A 40 -3.01 -4.13 -0.09
CA VAL A 40 -3.41 -2.95 0.68
C VAL A 40 -4.81 -3.12 1.26
N LYS A 41 -5.74 -3.71 0.50
CA LYS A 41 -7.08 -4.02 1.01
C LYS A 41 -7.02 -4.99 2.20
N LYS A 42 -6.24 -6.06 2.07
CA LYS A 42 -6.07 -7.02 3.17
C LYS A 42 -5.40 -6.40 4.40
N ALA A 43 -4.46 -5.48 4.20
CA ALA A 43 -3.83 -4.74 5.29
C ALA A 43 -4.81 -3.79 6.00
N ASP A 44 -5.70 -3.12 5.25
CA ASP A 44 -6.80 -2.32 5.82
C ASP A 44 -7.79 -3.20 6.61
N GLU A 45 -8.07 -4.41 6.15
CA GLU A 45 -8.92 -5.35 6.88
C GLU A 45 -8.27 -5.83 8.19
N GLU A 46 -6.95 -6.05 8.22
CA GLU A 46 -6.25 -6.57 9.42
C GLU A 46 -5.75 -5.49 10.40
N CYS A 47 -5.29 -4.33 9.93
CA CYS A 47 -4.84 -3.21 10.78
C CYS A 47 -5.49 -1.87 10.45
N GLY A 48 -6.36 -1.73 9.46
CA GLY A 48 -6.92 -0.41 9.08
C GLY A 48 -7.85 0.25 10.11
N SER A 49 -7.98 -0.33 11.30
CA SER A 49 -8.66 0.25 12.47
C SER A 49 -7.83 0.10 13.76
N CYS A 50 -6.52 -0.17 13.65
CA CYS A 50 -5.63 -0.32 14.80
C CYS A 50 -5.17 1.04 15.36
N GLY A 51 -5.47 2.14 14.66
CA GLY A 51 -5.14 3.50 15.05
C GLY A 51 -3.70 3.90 14.72
N CYS A 52 -3.03 3.16 13.83
CA CYS A 52 -1.67 3.46 13.40
C CYS A 52 -1.68 4.44 12.21
N GLU A 53 -0.52 4.99 11.87
CA GLU A 53 -0.41 5.91 10.73
C GLU A 53 -0.81 5.26 9.39
N PHE A 54 -0.73 3.93 9.30
CA PHE A 54 -1.05 3.20 8.07
C PHE A 54 -2.55 3.11 7.80
N ASP A 55 -3.43 3.24 8.81
CA ASP A 55 -4.88 3.16 8.66
C ASP A 55 -5.41 4.16 7.62
N GLU A 56 -4.89 5.38 7.64
CA GLU A 56 -5.24 6.43 6.69
C GLU A 56 -4.57 6.20 5.33
N LEU A 57 -3.34 5.69 5.34
CA LEU A 57 -2.57 5.42 4.12
C LEU A 57 -3.22 4.33 3.26
N TYR A 58 -3.72 3.25 3.86
CA TYR A 58 -4.40 2.18 3.13
C TYR A 58 -5.64 2.70 2.40
N LYS A 59 -6.50 3.45 3.12
CA LYS A 59 -7.71 4.05 2.55
C LYS A 59 -7.39 5.06 1.46
N PHE A 60 -6.33 5.85 1.64
CA PHE A 60 -5.88 6.79 0.64
C PHE A 60 -5.45 6.09 -0.65
N VAL A 61 -4.67 5.01 -0.55
CA VAL A 61 -4.21 4.22 -1.70
C VAL A 61 -5.38 3.52 -2.40
N LEU A 62 -6.33 2.96 -1.63
CA LEU A 62 -7.55 2.36 -2.21
C LEU A 62 -8.43 3.38 -2.92
N ALA A 63 -8.62 4.57 -2.33
CA ALA A 63 -9.41 5.65 -2.91
C ALA A 63 -8.78 6.27 -4.16
N ASN A 64 -7.46 6.15 -4.31
CA ASN A 64 -6.69 6.65 -5.45
C ASN A 64 -6.10 5.50 -6.28
N SER A 65 -6.73 4.32 -6.25
CA SER A 65 -6.25 3.12 -6.95
C SER A 65 -6.22 3.29 -8.48
N ASP A 66 -6.93 4.28 -9.03
CA ASP A 66 -6.86 4.69 -10.44
C ASP A 66 -5.52 5.33 -10.84
N LEU A 67 -4.72 5.78 -9.87
CA LEU A 67 -3.41 6.42 -10.07
C LEU A 67 -2.24 5.43 -9.96
N ILE A 68 -2.53 4.13 -9.82
CA ILE A 68 -1.59 3.01 -9.59
C ILE A 68 -1.52 2.10 -10.82
#